data_AF-A0A918G9Z9-F1
#
_entry.id   AF-A0A918G9Z9-F1
#
_cell.length_a   1.000
_cell.length_b   1.000
_cell.length_c   1.000
_cell.angle_alpha   90.00
_cell.angle_beta   90.00
_cell.angle_gamma   90.00
#
_symmetry.space_group_name_H-M   'P 1'
#
loop_
_entity.id
_entity.type
_entity.pdbx_description
1 polymer ?
#
loop_
_entity_poly.entity_id
_entity_poly.type
_entity_poly.pdbx_seq_one_letter_code
_entity_poly.pdbx_strand_id
1 'polypeptide(L)'
;MTLSCPEAGPTTVQESDAEANRQLTTLAGWRKFIDGPPPSPGRLSPGQLKQLSPTEQDLHDEDRLDHHARMLTVSTSFVEKTRICGRRLVLLNRHAISARRGLMVSGLPGTGKTSAIAQLGRAHELLDRARHPQISDRIPVLCITVPPAATARMVAAEFARFLGLPVHPRSNMTDIIEAVVGSAPIPAPVSWSSTRSTTSRRGRGPAPRSPTP
;
A
#
# COMPACT_ATOMS: atom_id res chain seq x y z
N MET A 1 -10.22 -36.83 34.94
CA MET A 1 -9.42 -35.69 34.46
C MET A 1 -10.27 -34.91 33.48
N THR A 2 -10.88 -33.83 33.96
CA THR A 2 -11.66 -32.89 33.16
C THR A 2 -10.69 -31.94 32.47
N LEU A 3 -10.54 -32.07 31.15
CA LEU A 3 -9.82 -31.08 30.34
C LEU A 3 -10.72 -29.85 30.22
N SER A 4 -10.32 -28.79 30.90
CA SER A 4 -10.93 -27.46 30.84
C SER A 4 -10.59 -26.86 29.47
N CYS A 5 -11.60 -26.57 28.66
CA CYS A 5 -11.47 -25.83 27.41
C CYS A 5 -11.11 -24.37 27.77
N PRO A 6 -10.06 -23.76 27.18
CA PRO A 6 -9.80 -22.35 27.42
C PRO A 6 -10.90 -21.55 26.72
N GLU A 7 -11.65 -20.79 27.51
CA GLU A 7 -12.63 -19.83 27.04
C GLU A 7 -11.88 -18.74 26.26
N ALA A 8 -11.83 -18.85 24.93
CA ALA A 8 -11.21 -17.86 24.06
C ALA A 8 -12.02 -16.56 24.13
N GLY A 9 -11.65 -15.69 25.07
CA GLY A 9 -12.27 -14.38 25.25
C GLY A 9 -12.10 -13.50 23.99
N PRO A 10 -13.03 -12.54 23.77
CA PRO A 10 -13.02 -11.64 22.61
C PRO A 10 -11.75 -10.77 22.48
N THR A 11 -10.91 -10.73 23.51
CA THR A 11 -9.65 -9.97 23.59
C THR A 11 -8.61 -10.44 22.57
N THR A 12 -8.55 -11.75 22.28
CA THR A 12 -7.50 -12.37 21.44
C THR A 12 -7.55 -11.92 19.98
N VAL A 13 -8.76 -11.73 19.44
CA VAL A 13 -8.96 -11.29 18.04
C VAL A 13 -8.69 -9.79 17.88
N GLN A 14 -8.99 -8.99 18.89
CA GLN A 14 -8.71 -7.54 18.84
C GLN A 14 -7.23 -7.22 18.96
N GLU A 15 -6.49 -7.99 19.76
CA GLU A 15 -5.03 -7.84 19.90
C GLU A 15 -4.29 -8.28 18.64
N SER A 16 -4.74 -9.34 17.96
CA SER A 16 -4.15 -9.77 16.69
C SER A 16 -4.43 -8.77 15.56
N ASP A 17 -5.63 -8.19 15.50
CA ASP A 17 -5.96 -7.10 14.57
C ASP A 17 -5.11 -5.86 14.84
N ALA A 18 -4.89 -5.50 16.11
CA ALA A 18 -4.05 -4.37 16.49
C ALA A 18 -2.59 -4.61 16.12
N GLU A 19 -2.07 -5.82 16.33
CA GLU A 19 -0.72 -6.20 15.95
C GLU A 19 -0.52 -6.23 14.44
N ALA A 20 -1.46 -6.81 13.70
CA ALA A 20 -1.46 -6.77 12.24
C ALA A 20 -1.48 -5.31 11.73
N ASN A 21 -2.29 -4.44 12.34
CA ASN A 21 -2.31 -3.02 12.02
C ASN A 21 -0.97 -2.33 12.34
N ARG A 22 -0.34 -2.66 13.48
CA ARG A 22 1.00 -2.14 13.82
C ARG A 22 2.01 -2.50 12.74
N GLN A 23 1.99 -3.74 12.27
CA GLN A 23 2.88 -4.20 11.20
C GLN A 23 2.64 -3.45 9.88
N LEU A 24 1.37 -3.21 9.51
CA LEU A 24 1.04 -2.43 8.30
C LEU A 24 1.56 -0.99 8.35
N THR A 25 1.78 -0.42 9.54
CA THR A 25 2.25 0.96 9.71
C THR A 25 3.77 1.13 9.69
N THR A 26 4.50 0.12 9.24
CA THR A 26 5.95 0.19 9.00
C THR A 26 6.25 -0.24 7.57
N LEU A 27 7.29 0.31 6.95
CA LEU A 27 7.67 -0.06 5.58
C LEU A 27 8.05 -1.54 5.48
N ALA A 28 8.75 -2.06 6.49
CA ALA A 28 9.13 -3.47 6.54
C ALA A 28 7.90 -4.39 6.65
N GLY A 29 6.98 -4.09 7.56
CA GLY A 29 5.75 -4.86 7.71
C GLY A 29 4.80 -4.71 6.51
N TRP A 30 4.73 -3.52 5.90
CA TRP A 30 4.02 -3.30 4.63
C TRP A 30 4.58 -4.18 3.52
N ARG A 31 5.91 -4.18 3.30
CA ARG A 31 6.55 -5.02 2.29
C ARG A 31 6.27 -6.50 2.52
N LYS A 32 6.41 -6.98 3.75
CA LYS A 32 6.06 -8.37 4.14
C LYS A 32 4.60 -8.68 3.82
N PHE A 33 3.68 -7.75 4.06
CA PHE A 33 2.27 -7.91 3.70
C PHE A 33 2.03 -7.96 2.18
N ILE A 34 2.77 -7.20 1.38
CA ILE A 34 2.68 -7.25 -0.09
C ILE A 34 3.14 -8.60 -0.63
N ASP A 35 4.31 -9.05 -0.18
CA ASP A 35 4.97 -10.27 -0.65
C ASP A 35 4.11 -11.51 -0.36
N GLY A 36 3.18 -11.40 0.57
CA GLY A 36 2.10 -12.36 0.81
C GLY A 36 2.47 -13.38 1.87
N PRO A 37 1.57 -14.35 2.14
CA PRO A 37 1.87 -15.41 3.08
C PRO A 37 3.07 -16.24 2.58
N PRO A 38 3.85 -16.84 3.51
CA PRO A 38 4.89 -17.78 3.11
C PRO A 38 4.29 -18.88 2.23
N PRO A 39 5.11 -19.45 1.30
CA PRO A 39 4.66 -20.53 0.44
C PRO A 39 4.05 -21.64 1.28
N SER A 40 3.03 -22.29 0.73
CA SER A 40 2.35 -23.39 1.43
C SER A 40 3.40 -24.44 1.84
N PRO A 41 3.44 -24.86 3.13
CA PRO A 41 4.39 -25.88 3.55
C PRO A 41 4.20 -27.13 2.70
N GLY A 42 5.32 -27.76 2.33
CA GLY A 42 5.32 -28.94 1.46
C GLY A 42 4.44 -30.04 2.07
N ARG A 43 3.52 -30.59 1.27
CA ARG A 43 2.66 -31.68 1.75
C ARG A 43 3.50 -32.94 1.96
N LEU A 44 3.75 -33.29 3.21
CA LEU A 44 4.37 -34.56 3.57
C LEU A 44 3.37 -35.71 3.38
N SER A 45 3.85 -36.83 2.83
CA SER A 45 3.08 -38.07 2.79
C SER A 45 2.93 -38.67 4.20
N PRO A 46 1.94 -39.55 4.43
CA PRO A 46 1.76 -40.20 5.73
C PRO A 46 2.99 -40.98 6.21
N GLY A 47 3.80 -41.51 5.29
CA GLY A 47 5.05 -42.20 5.61
C GLY A 47 6.15 -41.23 6.06
N GLN A 48 6.23 -40.06 5.44
CA GLN A 48 7.19 -39.01 5.82
C GLN A 48 6.84 -38.39 7.17
N LEU A 49 5.56 -38.14 7.46
CA LEU A 49 5.13 -37.66 8.79
C LEU A 49 5.55 -38.61 9.91
N LYS A 50 5.45 -39.93 9.69
CA LYS A 50 5.85 -40.94 10.69
C LYS A 50 7.36 -40.99 10.94
N GLN A 51 8.17 -40.44 10.03
CA GLN A 51 9.63 -40.42 10.17
C GLN A 51 10.14 -39.14 10.83
N LEU A 52 9.29 -38.13 11.01
CA LEU A 52 9.66 -36.89 11.69
C LEU A 52 9.94 -37.16 13.17
N SER A 53 11.04 -36.63 13.67
CA SER A 53 11.29 -36.50 15.10
C SER A 53 10.26 -35.56 15.75
N PRO A 54 10.09 -35.59 17.08
CA PRO A 54 9.17 -34.69 17.78
C PRO A 54 9.41 -33.21 17.45
N THR A 55 10.67 -32.78 17.40
CA THR A 55 11.03 -31.39 17.06
C THR A 55 10.68 -31.02 15.62
N GLU A 56 10.84 -31.94 14.67
CA GLU A 56 10.47 -31.70 13.28
C GLU A 56 8.95 -31.67 13.08
N GLN A 57 8.20 -32.42 13.89
CA GLN A 57 6.74 -32.36 13.93
C GLN A 57 6.27 -30.98 14.42
N ASP A 58 6.82 -30.50 15.53
CA ASP A 58 6.48 -29.19 16.09
C ASP A 58 6.73 -28.06 15.09
N LEU A 59 7.91 -28.05 14.44
CA LEU A 59 8.25 -27.05 13.42
C LEU A 59 7.32 -27.13 12.20
N HIS A 60 6.99 -28.33 11.74
CA HIS A 60 6.07 -28.52 10.62
C HIS A 60 4.65 -28.05 10.96
N ASP A 61 4.19 -28.29 12.19
CA ASP A 61 2.87 -27.86 12.64
C ASP A 61 2.80 -26.34 12.84
N GLU A 62 3.84 -25.71 13.38
CA GLU A 62 3.97 -24.26 13.44
C GLU A 62 3.96 -23.61 12.05
N ASP A 63 4.72 -24.14 11.08
CA ASP A 63 4.71 -23.64 9.70
C ASP A 63 3.32 -23.75 9.05
N ARG A 64 2.59 -24.84 9.35
CA ARG A 64 1.21 -25.03 8.88
C ARG A 64 0.24 -24.06 9.54
N LEU A 65 0.34 -23.88 10.85
CA LEU A 65 -0.49 -22.94 11.60
C LEU A 65 -0.23 -21.51 11.11
N ASP A 66 1.02 -21.12 10.92
CA ASP A 66 1.41 -19.81 10.40
C ASP A 66 0.88 -19.58 8.97
N HIS A 67 0.95 -20.60 8.11
CA HIS A 67 0.36 -20.55 6.78
C HIS A 67 -1.17 -20.35 6.82
N HIS A 68 -1.87 -21.10 7.68
CA HIS A 68 -3.32 -21.01 7.81
C HIS A 68 -3.78 -19.71 8.48
N ALA A 69 -3.03 -19.21 9.46
CA ALA A 69 -3.31 -17.94 10.14
C ALA A 69 -3.16 -16.74 9.20
N ARG A 70 -2.33 -16.85 8.16
CA ARG A 70 -2.09 -15.79 7.15
C ARG A 70 -2.87 -15.99 5.85
N MET A 71 -3.83 -16.94 5.82
CA MET A 71 -4.68 -17.12 4.64
C MET A 71 -5.46 -15.83 4.30
N LEU A 72 -5.55 -15.57 3.00
CA LEU A 72 -6.02 -14.29 2.44
C LEU A 72 -7.41 -13.91 2.94
N THR A 73 -7.58 -12.61 3.21
CA THR A 73 -8.89 -11.97 3.44
C THR A 73 -9.85 -12.36 2.33
N VAL A 74 -10.99 -12.98 2.68
CA VAL A 74 -12.06 -13.28 1.72
C VAL A 74 -12.47 -11.97 1.04
N SER A 75 -12.50 -11.96 -0.29
CA SER A 75 -12.92 -10.77 -1.03
C SER A 75 -14.44 -10.59 -0.88
N THR A 76 -14.82 -9.89 0.19
CA THR A 76 -16.20 -9.53 0.43
C THR A 76 -16.64 -8.42 -0.52
N SER A 77 -17.94 -8.28 -0.74
CA SER A 77 -18.50 -7.20 -1.57
C SER A 77 -18.08 -5.81 -1.06
N PHE A 78 -17.83 -5.66 0.24
CA PHE A 78 -17.33 -4.44 0.85
C PHE A 78 -15.87 -4.14 0.47
N VAL A 79 -15.00 -5.15 0.51
CA VAL A 79 -13.60 -5.04 0.07
C VAL A 79 -13.54 -4.69 -1.41
N GLU A 80 -14.33 -5.36 -2.26
CA GLU A 80 -14.36 -5.07 -3.70
C GLU A 80 -14.85 -3.66 -4.00
N LYS A 81 -15.93 -3.19 -3.36
CA LYS A 81 -16.42 -1.81 -3.53
C LYS A 81 -15.35 -0.79 -3.14
N THR A 82 -14.70 -0.97 -1.98
CA THR A 82 -13.61 -0.10 -1.53
C THR A 82 -12.47 -0.07 -2.54
N ARG A 83 -12.06 -1.24 -3.06
CA ARG A 83 -11.00 -1.36 -4.06
C ARG A 83 -11.36 -0.65 -5.37
N ILE A 84 -12.58 -0.83 -5.87
CA ILE A 84 -13.06 -0.20 -7.12
C ILE A 84 -13.09 1.33 -6.97
N CYS A 85 -13.72 1.84 -5.90
CA CYS A 85 -13.82 3.28 -5.65
C CYS A 85 -12.43 3.89 -5.46
N GLY A 86 -11.56 3.25 -4.66
CA GLY A 86 -10.19 3.71 -4.44
C GLY A 86 -9.35 3.76 -5.71
N ARG A 87 -9.40 2.72 -6.56
CA ARG A 87 -8.66 2.71 -7.83
C ARG A 87 -9.11 3.83 -8.77
N ARG A 88 -10.41 4.16 -8.82
CA ARG A 88 -10.92 5.29 -9.59
C ARG A 88 -10.35 6.61 -9.08
N LEU A 89 -10.30 6.81 -7.77
CA LEU A 89 -9.75 8.03 -7.17
C LEU A 89 -8.24 8.17 -7.43
N VAL A 90 -7.48 7.08 -7.36
CA VAL A 90 -6.05 7.08 -7.73
C VAL A 90 -5.86 7.56 -9.18
N LEU A 91 -6.66 7.08 -10.12
CA LEU A 91 -6.60 7.50 -11.52
C LEU A 91 -6.97 8.98 -11.68
N LEU A 92 -8.05 9.40 -11.04
CA LEU A 92 -8.51 10.79 -11.08
C LEU A 92 -7.52 11.77 -10.45
N ASN A 93 -6.76 11.33 -9.45
CA ASN A 93 -5.77 12.16 -8.77
C ASN A 93 -4.41 12.22 -9.49
N ARG A 94 -4.16 11.37 -10.50
CA ARG A 94 -2.86 11.30 -11.21
C ARG A 94 -2.43 12.64 -11.82
N HIS A 95 -3.39 13.41 -12.31
CA HIS A 95 -3.15 14.71 -12.96
C HIS A 95 -3.73 15.88 -12.14
N ALA A 96 -4.16 15.63 -10.90
CA ALA A 96 -4.70 16.67 -10.04
C ALA A 96 -3.54 17.46 -9.41
N ILE A 97 -3.42 18.73 -9.80
CA ILE A 97 -2.41 19.67 -9.28
C ILE A 97 -2.83 20.21 -7.90
N SER A 98 -4.14 20.38 -7.68
CA SER A 98 -4.73 20.81 -6.40
C SER A 98 -6.01 20.02 -6.08
N ALA A 99 -6.44 20.02 -4.82
CA ALA A 99 -7.67 19.40 -4.32
C ALA A 99 -7.84 17.90 -4.68
N ARG A 100 -6.83 17.08 -4.33
CA ARG A 100 -6.89 15.61 -4.51
C ARG A 100 -8.09 15.04 -3.76
N ARG A 101 -8.82 14.14 -4.42
CA ARG A 101 -10.02 13.50 -3.87
C ARG A 101 -9.63 12.38 -2.89
N GLY A 102 -10.28 12.35 -1.73
CA GLY A 102 -10.13 11.29 -0.74
C GLY A 102 -11.22 10.23 -0.80
N LEU A 103 -10.98 9.10 -0.13
CA LEU A 103 -11.98 8.05 0.11
C LEU A 103 -12.22 7.95 1.61
N MET A 104 -13.48 7.98 2.04
CA MET A 104 -13.87 7.66 3.41
C MET A 104 -14.57 6.29 3.42
N VAL A 105 -14.12 5.41 4.31
CA VAL A 105 -14.65 4.05 4.47
C VAL A 105 -15.25 3.94 5.87
N SER A 106 -16.58 3.81 5.94
CA SER A 106 -17.34 3.73 7.20
C SER A 106 -18.13 2.42 7.30
N GLY A 107 -18.53 2.05 8.52
CA GLY A 107 -19.23 0.80 8.82
C GLY A 107 -19.02 0.33 10.26
N LEU A 108 -19.81 -0.64 10.71
CA LEU A 108 -19.75 -1.20 12.07
C LEU A 108 -18.34 -1.78 12.39
N PRO A 109 -17.94 -1.84 13.67
CA PRO A 109 -16.72 -2.55 14.07
C PRO A 109 -16.70 -3.99 13.52
N GLY A 110 -15.52 -4.49 13.16
CA GLY A 110 -15.37 -5.87 12.65
C GLY A 110 -15.78 -6.10 11.18
N THR A 111 -16.28 -5.11 10.44
CA THR A 111 -16.70 -5.29 9.03
C THR A 111 -15.55 -5.32 8.01
N GLY A 112 -14.29 -5.46 8.46
CA GLY A 112 -13.13 -5.50 7.58
C GLY A 112 -12.77 -4.16 6.92
N LYS A 113 -13.07 -3.02 7.55
CA LYS A 113 -12.71 -1.68 7.04
C LYS A 113 -11.21 -1.52 6.82
N THR A 114 -10.42 -1.81 7.85
CA THR A 114 -8.96 -1.73 7.77
C THR A 114 -8.43 -2.72 6.75
N SER A 115 -8.98 -3.94 6.72
CA SER A 115 -8.65 -4.94 5.72
C SER A 115 -8.96 -4.44 4.30
N ALA A 116 -10.10 -3.81 4.05
CA ALA A 116 -10.47 -3.27 2.74
C ALA A 116 -9.51 -2.15 2.28
N ILE A 117 -9.11 -1.26 3.19
CA ILE A 117 -8.11 -0.21 2.91
C ILE A 117 -6.73 -0.83 2.63
N ALA A 118 -6.31 -1.80 3.43
CA ALA A 118 -5.05 -2.51 3.24
C ALA A 118 -5.02 -3.26 1.89
N GLN A 119 -6.11 -3.93 1.51
CA GLN A 119 -6.24 -4.61 0.22
C GLN A 119 -6.26 -3.62 -0.95
N LEU A 120 -6.89 -2.45 -0.81
CA LEU A 120 -6.80 -1.38 -1.81
C LEU A 120 -5.35 -0.91 -1.98
N GLY A 121 -4.63 -0.68 -0.88
CA GLY A 121 -3.21 -0.30 -0.92
C GLY A 121 -2.36 -1.39 -1.57
N ARG A 122 -2.54 -2.66 -1.19
CA ARG A 122 -1.83 -3.79 -1.80
C ARG A 122 -2.06 -3.88 -3.30
N ALA A 123 -3.31 -3.73 -3.75
CA ALA A 123 -3.63 -3.69 -5.17
C ALA A 123 -2.93 -2.52 -5.87
N HIS A 124 -2.84 -1.34 -5.23
CA HIS A 124 -2.13 -0.19 -5.81
C HIS A 124 -0.63 -0.43 -5.94
N GLU A 125 0.01 -0.97 -4.90
CA GLU A 125 1.43 -1.32 -4.89
C GLU A 125 1.78 -2.33 -5.98
N LEU A 126 1.06 -3.45 -6.07
CA LEU A 126 1.33 -4.48 -7.07
C LEU A 126 1.21 -3.94 -8.51
N LEU A 127 0.25 -3.06 -8.75
CA LEU A 127 0.12 -2.38 -10.05
C LEU A 127 1.26 -1.40 -10.33
N ASP A 128 1.78 -0.76 -9.29
CA ASP A 128 2.92 0.15 -9.43
C ASP A 128 4.21 -0.63 -9.72
N ARG A 129 4.48 -1.72 -8.98
CA ARG A 129 5.59 -2.64 -9.24
C ARG A 129 5.53 -3.19 -10.67
N ALA A 130 4.34 -3.59 -11.14
CA ALA A 130 4.16 -4.06 -12.51
C ALA A 130 4.41 -2.99 -13.59
N ARG A 131 4.15 -1.71 -13.27
CA ARG A 131 4.44 -0.58 -14.20
C ARG A 131 5.89 -0.14 -14.17
N HIS A 132 6.60 -0.40 -13.07
CA HIS A 132 7.97 0.03 -12.85
C HIS A 132 8.86 -1.14 -12.38
N PRO A 133 8.97 -2.23 -13.17
CA PRO A 133 9.67 -3.45 -12.73
C PRO A 133 11.17 -3.23 -12.44
N GLN A 134 11.78 -2.21 -13.05
CA GLN A 134 13.18 -1.85 -12.87
C GLN A 134 13.47 -1.00 -11.62
N ILE A 135 12.45 -0.58 -10.85
CA ILE A 135 12.64 0.28 -9.67
C ILE A 135 12.08 -0.45 -8.44
N SER A 136 12.98 -1.04 -7.64
CA SER A 136 12.63 -1.91 -6.51
C SER A 136 12.41 -1.17 -5.19
N ASP A 137 12.84 0.08 -5.08
CA ASP A 137 12.81 0.87 -3.85
C ASP A 137 11.63 1.85 -3.78
N ARG A 138 10.74 1.87 -4.79
CA ARG A 138 9.54 2.73 -4.76
C ARG A 138 8.59 2.36 -3.64
N ILE A 139 7.99 3.40 -3.06
CA ILE A 139 7.00 3.30 -2.00
C ILE A 139 5.73 4.04 -2.45
N PRO A 140 4.85 3.40 -3.24
CA PRO A 140 3.63 4.02 -3.74
C PRO A 140 2.52 4.10 -2.69
N VAL A 141 2.63 3.36 -1.58
CA VAL A 141 1.62 3.31 -0.52
C VAL A 141 2.26 3.51 0.86
N LEU A 142 1.61 4.35 1.66
CA LEU A 142 1.94 4.59 3.06
C LEU A 142 0.68 4.33 3.91
N CYS A 143 0.79 3.49 4.93
CA CYS A 143 -0.29 3.25 5.89
C CYS A 143 0.11 3.84 7.24
N ILE A 144 -0.67 4.77 7.76
CA ILE A 144 -0.39 5.40 9.06
C ILE A 144 -1.62 5.39 9.96
N THR A 145 -1.37 5.38 11.27
CA THR A 145 -2.41 5.58 12.26
C THR A 145 -2.42 7.05 12.65
N VAL A 146 -3.56 7.69 12.45
CA VAL A 146 -3.75 9.10 12.80
C VAL A 146 -4.59 9.16 14.08
N PRO A 147 -4.02 9.59 15.22
CA PRO A 147 -4.79 9.74 16.44
C PRO A 147 -5.85 10.84 16.30
N PRO A 148 -6.92 10.82 17.12
CA PRO A 148 -7.88 11.92 17.15
C PRO A 148 -7.15 13.24 17.45
N ALA A 149 -7.52 14.30 16.72
CA ALA A 149 -6.88 15.62 16.78
C ALA A 149 -5.39 15.66 16.38
N ALA A 150 -4.96 14.77 15.47
CA ALA A 150 -3.59 14.81 14.95
C ALA A 150 -3.22 16.16 14.33
N THR A 151 -2.13 16.74 14.83
CA THR A 151 -1.50 17.91 14.21
C THR A 151 -0.72 17.48 12.97
N ALA A 152 -0.42 18.44 12.08
CA ALA A 152 0.45 18.17 10.92
C ALA A 152 1.80 17.55 11.32
N ARG A 153 2.31 17.87 12.53
CA ARG A 153 3.58 17.35 13.06
C ARG A 153 3.47 15.88 13.39
N MET A 154 2.34 15.49 13.96
CA MET A 154 2.07 14.09 14.30
C MET A 154 1.94 13.27 13.03
N VAL A 155 1.28 13.78 11.99
CA VAL A 155 1.21 13.10 10.69
C VAL A 155 2.59 12.96 10.05
N ALA A 156 3.41 14.02 10.06
CA ALA A 156 4.79 13.96 9.55
C ALA A 156 5.65 12.96 10.34
N ALA A 157 5.49 12.90 11.66
CA ALA A 157 6.18 11.92 12.50
C ALA A 157 5.76 10.47 12.18
N GLU A 158 4.47 10.24 11.92
CA GLU A 158 3.98 8.93 11.47
C GLU A 158 4.52 8.55 10.09
N PHE A 159 4.73 9.52 9.18
CA PHE A 159 5.40 9.26 7.91
C PHE A 159 6.85 8.82 8.12
N ALA A 160 7.61 9.55 8.94
CA ALA A 160 8.97 9.20 9.28
C ALA A 160 9.04 7.81 9.95
N ARG A 161 8.14 7.53 10.90
CA ARG A 161 8.03 6.23 11.56
C ARG A 161 7.74 5.10 10.57
N PHE A 162 6.81 5.31 9.63
CA PHE A 162 6.55 4.32 8.58
C PHE A 162 7.82 4.02 7.78
N LEU A 163 8.56 5.06 7.39
CA LEU A 163 9.77 4.96 6.58
C LEU A 163 10.99 4.44 7.36
N GLY A 164 10.88 4.28 8.69
CA GLY A 164 11.99 3.86 9.55
C GLY A 164 13.01 4.96 9.81
N LEU A 165 12.63 6.23 9.63
CA LEU A 165 13.49 7.39 9.87
C LEU A 165 13.48 7.76 11.36
N PRO A 166 14.62 8.19 11.92
CA PRO A 166 14.69 8.62 13.31
C PRO A 166 13.94 9.94 13.50
N VAL A 167 13.00 9.97 14.46
CA VAL A 167 12.31 11.19 14.90
C VAL A 167 12.74 11.50 16.32
N HIS A 168 13.50 12.59 16.50
CA HIS A 168 13.89 13.01 17.84
C HIS A 168 12.81 13.89 18.48
N PRO A 169 12.62 13.84 19.81
CA PRO A 169 11.63 14.68 20.50
C PRO A 169 11.84 16.19 20.29
N ARG A 170 13.08 16.60 19.99
CA ARG A 170 13.47 17.99 19.72
C ARG A 170 13.42 18.37 18.24
N SER A 171 13.20 17.41 17.33
CA SER A 171 13.09 17.70 15.90
C SER A 171 11.91 18.63 15.66
N ASN A 172 12.17 19.74 14.97
CA ASN A 172 11.11 20.64 14.56
C ASN A 172 10.32 20.01 13.38
N MET A 173 9.20 20.62 12.99
CA MET A 173 8.40 20.12 11.87
C MET A 173 9.20 20.03 10.57
N THR A 174 9.98 21.06 10.25
CA THR A 174 10.75 21.17 9.02
C THR A 174 11.77 20.04 8.91
N ASP A 175 12.51 19.75 9.99
CA ASP A 175 13.50 18.67 10.02
C ASP A 175 12.86 17.31 9.69
N ILE A 176 11.66 17.06 10.24
CA ILE A 176 10.92 15.82 9.99
C ILE A 176 10.46 15.75 8.52
N ILE A 177 9.93 16.85 7.99
CA ILE A 177 9.47 16.91 6.59
C ILE A 177 10.65 16.73 5.63
N GLU A 178 11.78 17.39 5.89
CA GLU A 178 12.99 17.26 5.05
C GLU A 178 13.51 15.83 5.06
N ALA A 179 13.56 15.17 6.23
CA ALA A 179 13.94 13.77 6.32
C ALA A 179 12.99 12.86 5.51
N VAL A 180 11.68 13.06 5.64
CA VAL A 180 10.66 12.28 4.91
C VAL A 180 10.77 12.50 3.40
N VAL A 181 10.83 13.75 2.95
CA VAL A 181 10.93 14.10 1.52
C VAL A 181 12.26 13.62 0.93
N GLY A 182 13.37 13.76 1.67
CA GLY A 182 14.69 13.30 1.25
C GLY A 182 14.81 11.78 1.11
N SER A 183 14.00 11.02 1.85
CA SER A 183 13.94 9.56 1.73
C SER A 183 13.05 9.04 0.58
N ALA A 184 12.18 9.90 0.03
CA ALA A 184 11.37 9.54 -1.13
C ALA A 184 12.24 9.65 -2.40
N PRO A 185 12.35 8.61 -3.24
CA PRO A 185 13.11 8.70 -4.47
C PRO A 185 12.52 9.81 -5.35
N ILE A 186 13.34 10.82 -5.65
CA ILE A 186 12.99 11.92 -6.56
C ILE A 186 12.55 11.28 -7.87
N PRO A 187 11.31 11.50 -8.37
CA PRO A 187 10.93 11.00 -9.68
C PRO A 187 11.88 11.61 -10.71
N ALA A 188 12.51 10.77 -11.53
CA ALA A 188 13.41 11.21 -12.59
C ALA A 188 12.74 12.34 -13.39
N PRO A 189 13.48 13.42 -13.73
CA PRO A 189 12.91 14.56 -14.43
C PRO A 189 12.26 14.10 -15.73
N VAL A 190 10.97 14.42 -15.89
CA VAL A 190 10.25 14.24 -17.16
C VAL A 190 10.99 15.07 -18.20
N SER A 191 11.72 14.41 -19.10
CA SER A 191 12.35 15.08 -20.24
C SER A 191 11.25 15.59 -21.17
N TRP A 192 10.88 16.86 -21.04
CA TRP A 192 10.09 17.55 -22.06
C TRP A 192 10.94 17.69 -23.32
N SER A 193 10.79 16.77 -24.27
CA SER A 193 11.20 17.03 -25.65
C SER A 193 10.18 17.99 -26.24
N SER A 194 10.52 19.28 -26.23
CA SER A 194 9.75 20.29 -26.95
C SER A 194 9.93 20.04 -28.46
N THR A 195 9.04 19.28 -29.08
CA THR A 195 8.93 19.26 -30.53
C THR A 195 8.35 20.60 -30.94
N ARG A 196 9.22 21.58 -31.21
CA ARG A 196 8.85 22.82 -31.89
C ARG A 196 8.43 22.44 -33.31
N SER A 197 7.13 22.30 -33.53
CA SER A 197 6.54 22.29 -34.86
C SER A 197 6.65 23.70 -35.43
N THR A 198 7.69 23.92 -36.23
CA THR A 198 7.87 25.14 -37.02
C THR A 198 6.83 25.14 -38.14
N THR A 199 5.64 25.70 -37.88
CA THR A 199 4.67 25.95 -38.94
C THR A 199 5.20 27.07 -39.83
N SER A 200 5.83 26.71 -40.96
CA SER A 200 6.25 27.68 -41.98
C SER A 200 5.01 28.35 -42.56
N ARG A 201 4.85 29.65 -42.31
CA ARG A 201 3.81 30.48 -42.89
C ARG A 201 4.16 30.72 -44.36
N ARG A 202 3.62 29.89 -45.27
CA ARG A 202 3.72 30.11 -46.72
C ARG A 202 3.10 31.46 -47.07
N GLY A 203 3.83 32.23 -47.87
CA GLY A 203 3.47 33.56 -48.32
C GLY A 203 2.17 33.59 -49.12
N ARG A 204 1.40 34.65 -48.88
CA ARG A 204 0.18 35.00 -49.60
C ARG A 204 0.61 35.71 -50.88
N GLY A 205 0.53 35.04 -52.03
CA GLY A 205 0.71 35.65 -53.35
C GLY A 205 -0.47 36.58 -53.72
N PRO A 206 -0.27 37.58 -54.58
CA PRO A 206 -1.28 38.59 -54.89
C PRO A 206 -2.35 38.08 -55.86
N ALA A 207 -3.56 38.62 -55.73
CA ALA A 207 -4.75 38.26 -56.49
C ALA A 207 -4.71 38.76 -57.95
N PRO A 208 -5.28 38.01 -58.92
CA PRO A 208 -5.39 38.47 -60.30
C PRO A 208 -6.57 39.45 -60.50
N ARG A 209 -6.31 40.51 -61.27
CA ARG A 209 -7.30 41.50 -61.73
C ARG A 209 -8.11 40.95 -62.90
N SER A 210 -9.43 41.13 -62.87
CA SER A 210 -10.34 40.92 -64.01
C SER A 210 -10.55 42.22 -64.79
N PRO A 211 -10.71 42.18 -66.12
CA PRO A 211 -10.92 43.36 -66.94
C PRO A 211 -12.40 43.76 -67.03
N THR A 212 -12.67 45.06 -66.97
CA THR A 212 -13.93 45.73 -67.34
C THR A 212 -14.08 45.82 -68.86
N PRO A 213 -15.32 46.01 -69.34
CA PRO A 213 -15.70 47.32 -69.86
C PRO A 213 -16.65 48.10 -68.95
#